data_AF-A0A960PSZ0-F1
#
_entry.id   AF-A0A960PSZ0-F1
#
_cell.length_a   1.000
_cell.length_b   1.000
_cell.length_c   1.000
_cell.angle_alpha   90.00
_cell.angle_beta   90.00
_cell.angle_gamma   90.00
#
_symmetry.space_group_name_H-M   'P 1'
#
loop_
_entity.id
_entity.type
_entity.pdbx_description
1 polymer ?
#
loop_
_entity_poly.entity_id
_entity_poly.type
_entity_poly.pdbx_seq_one_letter_code
_entity_poly.pdbx_strand_id
1 'polypeptide(L)'
;MDRTFFRAAALLSVAVLAAAFLTFGPLQAGEDEVVFSDVKAQTAEFMGYYKSIQLTSEQEAVKKEALTAIPAPCCSDNTAYTCCCPCNMSLTIWGLSNYLIAEKGYDAESLKAKVKEWIHFINPQGFSGDVCYRGACGKSFKNGGCGGMNPNHVVWD
;
A
#
# COMPACT_ATOMS: atom_id res chain seq x y z
N MET A 1 56.43 56.12 15.53
CA MET A 1 56.19 56.50 14.12
C MET A 1 57.21 55.68 13.35
N ASP A 2 56.87 54.65 12.58
CA ASP A 2 55.93 54.68 11.46
C ASP A 2 55.26 53.32 11.17
N ARG A 3 54.14 53.42 10.45
CA ARG A 3 53.24 52.35 10.01
C ARG A 3 53.77 51.60 8.77
N THR A 4 53.07 50.50 8.49
CA THR A 4 52.85 49.85 7.18
C THR A 4 54.02 49.08 6.57
N PHE A 5 53.85 47.75 6.42
CA PHE A 5 53.56 47.15 5.11
C PHE A 5 52.92 45.76 5.31
N PHE A 6 51.65 45.66 4.96
CA PHE A 6 50.90 44.43 4.71
C PHE A 6 51.48 43.72 3.48
N ARG A 7 51.81 42.43 3.58
CA ARG A 7 51.80 41.52 2.43
C ARG A 7 51.21 40.18 2.83
N ALA A 8 50.09 39.88 2.18
CA ALA A 8 49.36 38.62 2.24
C ALA A 8 50.17 37.49 1.57
N ALA A 9 50.08 36.30 2.15
CA ALA A 9 50.31 35.04 1.44
C ALA A 9 49.31 34.01 1.99
N ALA A 10 48.25 33.79 1.22
CA ALA A 10 47.25 32.77 1.44
C ALA A 10 47.75 31.44 0.86
N LEU A 11 47.70 30.35 1.64
CA LEU A 11 47.74 28.97 1.18
C LEU A 11 46.85 28.16 2.13
N LEU A 12 45.59 27.89 1.76
CA LEU A 12 45.12 26.67 1.08
C LEU A 12 45.27 25.41 1.93
N SER A 13 44.16 24.97 2.55
CA SER A 13 43.86 23.56 2.86
C SER A 13 42.37 23.43 3.20
N VAL A 14 41.52 23.33 2.16
CA VAL A 14 40.15 22.84 2.33
C VAL A 14 40.24 21.31 2.24
N ALA A 15 40.15 20.65 3.39
CA ALA A 15 40.03 19.20 3.46
C ALA A 15 38.62 18.81 2.99
N VAL A 16 38.54 18.23 1.80
CA VAL A 16 37.32 17.62 1.26
C VAL A 16 37.04 16.35 2.06
N LEU A 17 36.09 16.43 2.99
CA LEU A 17 35.54 15.25 3.66
C LEU A 17 34.70 14.48 2.64
N ALA A 18 35.19 13.28 2.34
CA ALA A 18 34.61 12.33 1.40
C ALA A 18 33.14 12.07 1.71
N ALA A 19 32.30 12.31 0.71
CA ALA A 19 30.89 11.97 0.72
C ALA A 19 30.74 10.45 0.85
N ALA A 20 30.19 9.99 1.97
CA ALA A 20 29.62 8.66 2.10
C ALA A 20 28.29 8.64 1.32
N PHE A 21 28.38 8.55 -0.01
CA PHE A 21 27.25 8.14 -0.83
C PHE A 21 27.02 6.64 -0.58
N LEU A 22 26.17 6.35 0.40
CA LEU A 22 25.41 5.10 0.40
C LEU A 22 24.58 5.10 -0.88
N THR A 23 25.08 4.40 -1.88
CA THR A 23 24.35 4.10 -3.11
C THR A 23 23.25 3.14 -2.73
N PHE A 24 22.08 3.69 -2.41
CA PHE A 24 20.84 2.96 -2.60
C PHE A 24 20.77 2.64 -4.09
N GLY A 25 21.12 1.41 -4.45
CA GLY A 25 20.89 0.90 -5.79
C GLY A 25 19.41 1.08 -6.14
N PRO A 26 19.08 1.33 -7.42
CA PRO A 26 17.69 1.44 -7.83
C PRO A 26 16.99 0.13 -7.47
N LEU A 27 15.93 0.22 -6.68
CA LEU A 27 14.96 -0.87 -6.51
C LEU A 27 14.51 -1.26 -7.92
N GLN A 28 14.91 -2.45 -8.33
CA GLN A 28 14.60 -3.01 -9.63
C GLN A 28 13.11 -3.43 -9.62
N ALA A 29 12.24 -2.46 -9.84
CA ALA A 29 10.83 -2.72 -10.14
C ALA A 29 10.76 -3.11 -11.62
N GLY A 30 10.55 -4.40 -11.94
CA GLY A 30 10.37 -4.70 -13.37
C GLY A 30 10.23 -6.12 -13.90
N GLU A 31 10.17 -7.20 -13.11
CA GLU A 31 10.02 -8.53 -13.76
C GLU A 31 8.81 -9.39 -13.36
N ASP A 32 8.08 -9.08 -12.27
CA ASP A 32 6.82 -9.78 -11.95
C ASP A 32 5.78 -8.82 -11.34
N GLU A 33 5.23 -7.93 -12.15
CA GLU A 33 4.10 -7.10 -11.75
C GLU A 33 2.85 -7.97 -11.51
N VAL A 34 2.13 -7.72 -10.41
CA VAL A 34 0.85 -8.39 -10.14
C VAL A 34 -0.20 -7.89 -11.13
N VAL A 35 -0.70 -8.80 -11.97
CA VAL A 35 -1.79 -8.56 -12.92
C VAL A 35 -3.08 -9.15 -12.38
N PHE A 36 -4.14 -8.34 -12.36
CA PHE A 36 -5.47 -8.82 -11.97
C PHE A 36 -6.19 -9.44 -13.16
N SER A 37 -6.64 -10.69 -13.02
CA SER A 37 -7.25 -11.46 -14.11
C SER A 37 -8.38 -12.39 -13.66
N ASP A 38 -8.39 -12.81 -12.41
CA ASP A 38 -9.42 -13.68 -11.85
C ASP A 38 -9.80 -13.21 -10.45
N VAL A 39 -10.96 -12.55 -10.34
CA VAL A 39 -11.48 -12.05 -9.07
C VAL A 39 -11.61 -13.16 -8.03
N LYS A 40 -12.05 -14.37 -8.42
CA LYS A 40 -12.31 -15.45 -7.48
C LYS A 40 -11.02 -16.03 -6.94
N ALA A 41 -10.11 -16.42 -7.83
CA ALA A 41 -8.84 -17.01 -7.45
C ALA A 41 -8.00 -16.02 -6.63
N GLN A 42 -7.88 -14.78 -7.09
CA GLN A 42 -7.02 -13.79 -6.44
C GLN A 42 -7.60 -13.28 -5.12
N THR A 43 -8.93 -13.26 -4.97
CA THR A 43 -9.54 -13.01 -3.65
C THR A 43 -9.12 -14.06 -2.63
N ALA A 44 -9.22 -15.35 -2.98
CA ALA A 44 -8.82 -16.42 -2.09
C ALA A 44 -7.32 -16.37 -1.75
N GLU A 45 -6.49 -16.09 -2.76
CA GLU A 45 -5.05 -15.93 -2.62
C GLU A 45 -4.70 -14.77 -1.67
N PHE A 46 -5.24 -13.58 -1.90
CA PHE A 46 -4.95 -12.40 -1.08
C PHE A 46 -5.48 -12.57 0.35
N MET A 47 -6.67 -13.13 0.53
CA MET A 47 -7.14 -13.49 1.87
C MET A 47 -6.23 -14.52 2.56
N GLY A 48 -5.59 -15.41 1.80
CA GLY A 48 -4.54 -16.29 2.27
C GLY A 48 -3.32 -15.52 2.77
N TYR A 49 -2.83 -14.55 1.98
CA TYR A 49 -1.69 -13.70 2.36
C TYR A 49 -1.92 -12.93 3.66
N TYR A 50 -3.14 -12.46 3.92
CA TYR A 50 -3.45 -11.81 5.19
C TYR A 50 -3.24 -12.75 6.40
N LYS A 51 -3.48 -14.05 6.23
CA LYS A 51 -3.29 -15.05 7.30
C LYS A 51 -1.83 -15.47 7.46
N SER A 52 -1.04 -15.46 6.39
CA SER A 52 0.31 -16.04 6.38
C SER A 52 1.45 -15.02 6.44
N ILE A 53 1.22 -13.78 6.00
CA ILE A 53 2.26 -12.75 5.93
C ILE A 53 2.08 -11.77 7.08
N GLN A 54 3.05 -11.77 8.00
CA GLN A 54 3.15 -10.79 9.08
C GLN A 54 4.13 -9.69 8.68
N LEU A 55 3.65 -8.45 8.65
CA LEU A 55 4.51 -7.29 8.37
C LEU A 55 5.36 -6.91 9.58
N THR A 56 6.56 -6.39 9.32
CA THR A 56 7.33 -5.66 10.34
C THR A 56 6.69 -4.30 10.63
N SER A 57 7.14 -3.61 11.67
CA SER A 57 6.66 -2.27 12.01
C SER A 57 6.87 -1.25 10.88
N GLU A 58 8.01 -1.33 10.19
CA GLU A 58 8.36 -0.46 9.06
C GLU A 58 7.44 -0.73 7.86
N GLN A 59 7.18 -2.00 7.56
CA GLN A 59 6.28 -2.41 6.50
C GLN A 59 4.81 -2.03 6.81
N GLU A 60 4.38 -2.16 8.07
CA GLU A 60 3.05 -1.73 8.50
C GLU A 60 2.89 -0.20 8.38
N ALA A 61 3.97 0.58 8.58
CA ALA A 61 3.95 2.02 8.35
C ALA A 61 3.66 2.37 6.87
N VAL A 62 4.28 1.64 5.92
CA VAL A 62 3.98 1.77 4.48
C VAL A 62 2.52 1.46 4.18
N LYS A 63 2.01 0.35 4.73
CA LYS A 63 0.60 -0.05 4.57
C LYS A 63 -0.34 1.03 5.11
N LYS A 64 -0.05 1.55 6.30
CA LYS A 64 -0.85 2.60 6.94
C LYS A 64 -0.87 3.88 6.12
N GLU A 65 0.28 4.34 5.64
CA GLU A 65 0.38 5.53 4.80
C GLU A 65 -0.46 5.38 3.51
N ALA A 66 -0.28 4.26 2.81
CA ALA A 66 -0.99 3.99 1.55
C ALA A 66 -2.52 3.90 1.75
N LEU A 67 -2.95 3.06 2.70
CA LEU A 67 -4.35 2.68 2.85
C LEU A 67 -5.19 3.73 3.59
N THR A 68 -4.57 4.60 4.41
CA THR A 68 -5.28 5.74 5.04
C THR A 68 -5.74 6.76 3.99
N ALA A 69 -5.03 6.85 2.85
CA ALA A 69 -5.37 7.76 1.75
C ALA A 69 -6.47 7.21 0.81
N ILE A 70 -7.10 6.08 1.14
CA ILE A 70 -8.15 5.44 0.36
C ILE A 70 -9.39 5.32 1.25
N PRO A 71 -10.53 5.92 0.89
CA PRO A 71 -11.80 5.65 1.59
C PRO A 71 -12.14 4.15 1.51
N ALA A 72 -12.64 3.56 2.60
CA ALA A 72 -12.99 2.15 2.56
C ALA A 72 -14.17 1.92 1.59
N PRO A 73 -14.11 0.91 0.69
CA PRO A 73 -15.18 0.67 -0.28
C PRO A 73 -16.55 0.40 0.36
N CYS A 74 -16.55 -0.26 1.53
CA CYS A 74 -17.77 -0.64 2.23
C CYS A 74 -18.32 0.43 3.19
N CYS A 75 -17.51 1.40 3.62
CA CYS A 75 -17.83 2.47 4.58
C CYS A 75 -16.90 3.68 4.37
N SER A 76 -17.30 4.65 3.57
CA SER A 76 -16.40 5.74 3.11
C SER A 76 -16.04 6.78 4.16
N ASP A 77 -16.70 6.75 5.32
CA ASP A 77 -16.31 7.51 6.51
C ASP A 77 -15.10 6.91 7.25
N ASN A 78 -14.69 5.70 6.87
CA ASN A 78 -13.46 5.05 7.28
C ASN A 78 -12.48 4.95 6.12
N THR A 79 -11.26 4.51 6.41
CA THR A 79 -10.21 4.29 5.41
C THR A 79 -10.06 2.80 5.11
N ALA A 80 -9.44 2.45 3.98
CA ALA A 80 -9.10 1.07 3.67
C ALA A 80 -8.14 0.45 4.72
N TYR A 81 -7.42 1.29 5.48
CA TYR A 81 -6.61 0.85 6.62
C TYR A 81 -7.47 0.52 7.84
N THR A 82 -8.41 1.40 8.20
CA THR A 82 -9.21 1.35 9.44
C THR A 82 -10.61 0.79 9.22
N CYS A 83 -10.87 0.06 8.13
CA CYS A 83 -12.22 -0.36 7.76
C CYS A 83 -12.95 -0.99 8.96
N CYS A 84 -14.23 -0.64 9.14
CA CYS A 84 -14.99 -0.93 10.34
C CYS A 84 -15.20 -2.44 10.61
N CYS A 85 -14.92 -3.32 9.65
CA CYS A 85 -15.06 -4.76 9.82
C CYS A 85 -14.07 -5.58 8.96
N PRO A 86 -13.64 -6.77 9.44
CA PRO A 86 -12.81 -7.70 8.70
C PRO A 86 -13.65 -8.53 7.70
N CYS A 87 -14.43 -7.86 6.86
CA CYS A 87 -15.17 -8.52 5.77
C CYS A 87 -14.21 -9.00 4.66
N ASN A 88 -14.70 -9.84 3.76
CA ASN A 88 -13.87 -10.42 2.70
C ASN A 88 -13.22 -9.35 1.80
N MET A 89 -13.90 -8.21 1.57
CA MET A 89 -13.31 -7.02 0.94
C MET A 89 -12.05 -6.54 1.66
N SER A 90 -12.15 -6.24 2.96
CA SER A 90 -11.05 -5.74 3.77
C SER A 90 -9.89 -6.73 3.84
N LEU A 91 -10.20 -8.01 4.07
CA LEU A 91 -9.20 -9.08 4.16
C LEU A 91 -8.40 -9.22 2.87
N THR A 92 -9.06 -9.08 1.73
CA THR A 92 -8.42 -9.12 0.42
C THR A 92 -7.50 -7.92 0.21
N ILE A 93 -7.95 -6.70 0.53
CA ILE A 93 -7.12 -5.49 0.44
C ILE A 93 -5.90 -5.59 1.36
N TRP A 94 -6.10 -6.03 2.60
CA TRP A 94 -5.03 -6.15 3.58
C TRP A 94 -4.02 -7.23 3.21
N GLY A 95 -4.48 -8.36 2.70
CA GLY A 95 -3.60 -9.44 2.29
C GLY A 95 -2.81 -9.14 1.01
N LEU A 96 -3.44 -8.53 0.01
CA LEU A 96 -2.74 -7.99 -1.16
C LEU A 96 -1.65 -7.00 -0.73
N SER A 97 -1.98 -6.10 0.20
CA SER A 97 -1.03 -5.12 0.72
C SER A 97 0.15 -5.79 1.43
N ASN A 98 -0.12 -6.81 2.26
CA ASN A 98 0.93 -7.54 2.94
C ASN A 98 1.90 -8.19 1.93
N TYR A 99 1.38 -8.85 0.90
CA TYR A 99 2.20 -9.48 -0.15
C TYR A 99 3.04 -8.47 -0.93
N LEU A 100 2.42 -7.38 -1.40
CA LEU A 100 3.12 -6.38 -2.20
C LEU A 100 4.24 -5.69 -1.42
N ILE A 101 4.05 -5.43 -0.13
CA ILE A 101 5.08 -4.84 0.71
C ILE A 101 6.18 -5.87 1.02
N ALA A 102 5.81 -7.04 1.53
CA ALA A 102 6.76 -8.01 2.05
C ALA A 102 7.58 -8.70 0.94
N GLU A 103 6.93 -9.07 -0.15
CA GLU A 103 7.53 -9.92 -1.19
C GLU A 103 7.93 -9.12 -2.44
N LYS A 104 7.25 -7.99 -2.70
CA LYS A 104 7.51 -7.16 -3.90
C LYS A 104 8.16 -5.83 -3.58
N GLY A 105 8.35 -5.48 -2.30
CA GLY A 105 9.04 -4.26 -1.88
C GLY A 105 8.31 -2.97 -2.26
N TYR A 106 6.99 -3.00 -2.38
CA TYR A 106 6.21 -1.81 -2.74
C TYR A 106 6.31 -0.72 -1.67
N ASP A 107 6.48 0.52 -2.13
CA ASP A 107 6.31 1.73 -1.31
C ASP A 107 4.84 2.15 -1.19
N ALA A 108 4.58 3.23 -0.45
CA ALA A 108 3.22 3.65 -0.14
C ALA A 108 2.46 4.14 -1.38
N GLU A 109 3.14 4.80 -2.32
CA GLU A 109 2.54 5.30 -3.55
C GLU A 109 2.14 4.15 -4.49
N SER A 110 3.07 3.24 -4.75
CA SER A 110 2.87 2.07 -5.61
C SER A 110 1.79 1.15 -5.03
N LEU A 111 1.81 0.94 -3.70
CA LEU A 111 0.78 0.17 -3.01
C LEU A 111 -0.60 0.80 -3.15
N LYS A 112 -0.71 2.12 -2.91
CA LYS A 112 -1.97 2.85 -3.04
C LYS A 112 -2.54 2.73 -4.45
N ALA A 113 -1.69 2.86 -5.47
CA ALA A 113 -2.11 2.71 -6.86
C ALA A 113 -2.65 1.30 -7.14
N LYS A 114 -1.90 0.26 -6.75
CA LYS A 114 -2.26 -1.13 -7.02
C LYS A 114 -3.50 -1.59 -6.24
N VAL A 115 -3.70 -1.11 -5.01
CA VAL A 115 -4.93 -1.39 -4.24
C VAL A 115 -6.15 -0.73 -4.87
N LYS A 116 -6.03 0.51 -5.38
CA LYS A 116 -7.13 1.16 -6.13
C LYS A 116 -7.48 0.40 -7.40
N GLU A 117 -6.47 -0.08 -8.12
CA GLU A 117 -6.65 -0.92 -9.29
C GLU A 117 -7.41 -2.21 -8.93
N TRP A 118 -7.04 -2.89 -7.83
CA TRP A 118 -7.77 -4.06 -7.35
C TRP A 118 -9.24 -3.75 -7.01
N ILE A 119 -9.48 -2.68 -6.26
CA ILE A 119 -10.84 -2.24 -5.88
C ILE A 119 -11.69 -1.97 -7.14
N HIS A 120 -11.12 -1.35 -8.17
CA HIS A 120 -11.80 -1.13 -9.43
C HIS A 120 -12.03 -2.44 -10.20
N PHE A 121 -11.04 -3.33 -10.21
CA PHE A 121 -11.11 -4.61 -10.92
C PHE A 121 -12.24 -5.51 -10.40
N ILE A 122 -12.41 -5.61 -9.08
CA ILE A 122 -13.46 -6.46 -8.48
C ILE A 122 -14.86 -5.88 -8.58
N ASN A 123 -14.98 -4.57 -8.84
CA ASN A 123 -16.25 -3.92 -9.13
C ASN A 123 -16.02 -2.66 -10.01
N PRO A 124 -16.05 -2.81 -11.34
CA PRO A 124 -15.81 -1.70 -12.26
C PRO A 124 -16.84 -0.57 -12.17
N GLN A 125 -18.03 -0.86 -11.63
CA GLN A 125 -19.09 0.13 -11.43
C GLN A 125 -18.88 0.96 -10.15
N GLY A 126 -17.92 0.57 -9.31
CA GLY A 126 -17.59 1.24 -8.06
C GLY A 126 -18.46 0.83 -6.88
N PHE A 127 -18.01 1.21 -5.68
CA PHE A 127 -18.72 0.97 -4.43
C PHE A 127 -19.36 2.27 -3.93
N SER A 128 -20.53 2.14 -3.31
CA SER A 128 -21.30 3.28 -2.81
C SER A 128 -20.73 3.91 -1.54
N GLY A 129 -19.80 3.24 -0.85
CA GLY A 129 -19.26 3.72 0.43
C GLY A 129 -20.21 3.58 1.62
N ASP A 130 -21.38 2.95 1.47
CA ASP A 130 -22.39 2.77 2.53
C ASP A 130 -22.87 1.32 2.66
N VAL A 131 -22.14 0.37 2.06
CA VAL A 131 -22.49 -1.06 1.98
C VAL A 131 -22.76 -1.64 3.36
N CYS A 132 -21.93 -1.29 4.35
CA CYS A 132 -22.10 -1.72 5.73
C CYS A 132 -23.43 -1.25 6.33
N TYR A 133 -23.80 0.02 6.09
CA TYR A 133 -24.98 0.64 6.68
C TYR A 133 -26.29 0.13 6.09
N ARG A 134 -26.27 -0.32 4.83
CA ARG A 134 -27.44 -0.92 4.16
C ARG A 134 -27.55 -2.43 4.36
N GLY A 135 -26.66 -3.05 5.16
CA GLY A 135 -26.66 -4.50 5.38
C GLY A 135 -26.32 -5.33 4.13
N ALA A 136 -25.63 -4.73 3.15
CA ALA A 136 -25.31 -5.38 1.88
C ALA A 136 -24.00 -6.19 1.91
N CYS A 137 -23.41 -6.40 3.10
CA CYS A 137 -22.15 -7.12 3.27
C CYS A 137 -22.18 -8.53 2.67
N GLY A 138 -23.33 -9.21 2.73
CA GLY A 138 -23.54 -10.56 2.20
C GLY A 138 -23.70 -10.65 0.67
N LYS A 139 -23.59 -9.54 -0.06
CA LYS A 139 -23.61 -9.55 -1.53
C LYS A 139 -22.20 -9.71 -2.10
N SER A 140 -22.11 -10.19 -3.34
CA SER A 140 -20.86 -10.25 -4.10
C SER A 140 -20.30 -8.86 -4.42
N PHE A 141 -18.99 -8.78 -4.69
CA PHE A 141 -18.31 -7.52 -5.02
C PHE A 141 -18.94 -6.81 -6.22
N LYS A 142 -19.19 -7.54 -7.31
CA LYS A 142 -19.83 -7.04 -8.54
C LYS A 142 -21.22 -6.43 -8.32
N ASN A 143 -21.92 -6.85 -7.25
CA ASN A 143 -23.26 -6.40 -6.89
C ASN A 143 -23.22 -5.34 -5.76
N GLY A 144 -22.08 -4.68 -5.56
CA GLY A 144 -21.89 -3.63 -4.56
C GLY A 144 -21.89 -4.14 -3.12
N GLY A 145 -21.53 -5.41 -2.89
CA GLY A 145 -21.35 -6.00 -1.58
C GLY A 145 -19.90 -6.10 -1.13
N CYS A 146 -19.68 -6.62 0.07
CA CYS A 146 -18.35 -6.85 0.65
C CYS A 146 -17.88 -8.32 0.52
N GLY A 147 -18.58 -9.14 -0.26
CA GLY A 147 -18.23 -10.54 -0.51
C GLY A 147 -18.52 -11.47 0.67
N GLY A 148 -19.24 -11.01 1.69
CA GLY A 148 -19.52 -11.75 2.92
C GLY A 148 -18.60 -11.41 4.10
N MET A 149 -19.02 -11.88 5.28
CA MET A 149 -18.32 -11.69 6.56
C MET A 149 -17.56 -12.94 7.01
N ASN A 150 -17.75 -14.07 6.33
CA ASN A 150 -17.09 -15.32 6.67
C ASN A 150 -15.80 -15.46 5.82
N PRO A 151 -14.60 -15.47 6.44
CA PRO A 151 -13.34 -15.58 5.70
C PRO A 151 -13.13 -16.93 4.99
N ASN A 152 -13.98 -17.92 5.26
CA ASN A 152 -13.96 -19.22 4.59
C ASN A 152 -15.07 -19.36 3.54
N HIS A 153 -15.86 -18.32 3.30
CA HIS A 153 -16.94 -18.32 2.31
C HIS A 153 -17.11 -16.93 1.70
N VAL A 154 -16.72 -16.79 0.44
CA VAL A 154 -16.93 -15.59 -0.36
C VAL A 154 -18.18 -15.74 -1.23
N VAL A 155 -19.03 -14.72 -1.24
CA VAL A 155 -20.26 -14.69 -2.05
C VAL A 155 -19.93 -14.19 -3.46
N TRP A 156 -20.29 -14.97 -4.48
CA TRP A 156 -19.95 -14.70 -5.88
C TRP A 156 -21.13 -14.32 -6.77
N ASP A 157 -22.35 -14.68 -6.37
CA ASP A 157 -23.55 -14.56 -7.18
C ASP A 157 -24.42 -13.37 -6.77
#